data_AF-U6SME3-F1
#
_entry.id   AF-U6SME3-F1
#
_cell.length_a   1.000
_cell.length_b   1.000
_cell.length_c   1.000
_cell.angle_alpha   90.00
_cell.angle_beta   90.00
_cell.angle_gamma   90.00
#
_symmetry.space_group_name_H-M   'P 1'
#
loop_
_entity.id
_entity.type
_entity.pdbx_description
1 polymer ?
#
loop_
_entity_poly.entity_id
_entity_poly.type
_entity_poly.pdbx_seq_one_letter_code
_entity_poly.pdbx_strand_id
1 'polypeptide(L)'
;MESGESIKEAVTREFREETGFLVKDAKLRAVFSMVIIEDDKIQSEWMMFTFQATQYEGEQLEESPEGSLKWQPLDQITSLPMAEGDKQLFRHVLEHDGLMYGTFHYTPDFKLLSYRLDPDPSDPDQSK
;
A
#
# COMPACT_ATOMS: atom_id res chain seq x y z
N MET A 1 -1.46 7.52 -11.46
CA MET A 1 -0.65 8.75 -11.56
C MET A 1 -0.88 9.36 -12.92
N GLU A 2 -1.32 10.60 -12.96
CA GLU A 2 -1.49 11.34 -14.20
C GLU A 2 -0.16 11.95 -14.68
N SER A 3 -0.09 12.27 -15.97
CA SER A 3 1.11 12.85 -16.58
C SER A 3 1.43 14.21 -15.95
N GLY A 4 2.60 14.31 -15.32
CA GLY A 4 3.09 15.54 -14.70
C GLY A 4 2.91 15.60 -13.18
N GLU A 5 2.18 14.65 -12.58
CA GLU A 5 2.04 14.56 -11.12
C GLU A 5 3.29 13.94 -10.47
N SER A 6 3.69 14.49 -9.32
CA SER A 6 4.50 13.77 -8.35
C SER A 6 3.67 12.69 -7.63
N ILE A 7 4.33 11.72 -7.02
CA ILE A 7 3.67 10.67 -6.22
C ILE A 7 2.83 11.24 -5.06
N LYS A 8 3.21 12.42 -4.53
CA LYS A 8 2.51 13.08 -3.42
C LYS A 8 1.27 13.84 -3.90
N GLU A 9 1.31 14.43 -5.09
CA GLU A 9 0.14 15.04 -5.71
C GLU A 9 -0.89 13.97 -6.06
N ALA A 10 -0.45 12.88 -6.70
CA ALA A 10 -1.32 11.77 -7.06
C ALA A 10 -2.03 11.17 -5.84
N VAL A 11 -1.30 10.78 -4.78
CA VAL A 11 -1.94 10.18 -3.59
C VAL A 11 -2.91 11.13 -2.89
N THR A 12 -2.65 12.45 -2.93
CA THR A 12 -3.55 13.43 -2.31
C THR A 12 -4.83 13.62 -3.12
N ARG A 13 -4.72 13.60 -4.46
CA ARG A 13 -5.87 13.69 -5.37
C ARG A 13 -6.73 12.42 -5.31
N GLU A 14 -6.14 11.26 -5.59
CA GLU A 14 -6.86 9.97 -5.64
C GLU A 14 -7.58 9.69 -4.31
N PHE A 15 -6.88 9.84 -3.18
CA PHE A 15 -7.48 9.57 -1.86
C PHE A 15 -8.68 10.47 -1.58
N ARG A 16 -8.66 11.73 -2.05
CA ARG A 16 -9.80 12.64 -1.93
C ARG A 16 -10.96 12.23 -2.85
N GLU A 17 -10.66 11.86 -4.09
CA GLU A 17 -11.67 11.44 -5.08
C GLU A 17 -12.40 10.16 -4.64
N GLU A 18 -11.68 9.22 -4.05
CA GLU A 18 -12.22 7.93 -3.61
C GLU A 18 -12.90 7.98 -2.24
N THR A 19 -12.45 8.86 -1.34
CA THR A 19 -12.88 8.84 0.07
C THR A 19 -13.55 10.10 0.58
N GLY A 20 -13.38 11.24 -0.10
CA GLY A 20 -13.82 12.56 0.36
C GLY A 20 -12.84 13.24 1.32
N PHE A 21 -11.85 12.51 1.84
CA PHE A 21 -10.87 13.06 2.76
C PHE A 21 -9.69 13.71 2.06
N LEU A 22 -9.33 14.90 2.52
CA LEU A 22 -8.08 15.56 2.15
C LEU A 22 -7.02 15.26 3.21
N VAL A 23 -6.15 14.30 2.93
CA VAL A 23 -5.01 13.95 3.81
C VAL A 23 -3.99 15.09 3.89
N LYS A 24 -3.42 15.29 5.08
CA LYS A 24 -2.37 16.28 5.35
C LYS A 24 -1.08 15.56 5.73
N ASP A 25 0.05 16.15 5.32
CA ASP A 25 1.39 15.67 5.63
C ASP A 25 1.61 14.17 5.40
N ALA A 26 0.99 13.63 4.33
CA ALA A 26 1.17 12.24 3.92
C ALA A 26 2.66 11.94 3.72
N LYS A 27 3.16 10.94 4.46
CA LYS A 27 4.56 10.51 4.45
C LYS A 27 4.67 9.23 3.65
N LEU A 28 5.62 9.17 2.71
CA LEU A 28 5.93 7.93 2.01
C LEU A 28 6.48 6.92 3.02
N ARG A 29 5.94 5.71 3.00
CA ARG A 29 6.29 4.62 3.91
C ARG A 29 6.71 3.34 3.20
N ALA A 30 6.30 3.15 1.95
CA ALA A 30 6.80 2.04 1.16
C ALA A 30 6.84 2.30 -0.35
N VAL A 31 7.77 1.61 -1.02
CA VAL A 31 7.94 1.62 -2.48
C VAL A 31 8.11 0.19 -2.97
N PHE A 32 7.16 -0.29 -3.78
CA PHE A 32 7.17 -1.67 -4.27
C PHE A 32 7.13 -1.74 -5.78
N SER A 33 7.85 -2.73 -6.31
CA SER A 33 7.59 -3.28 -7.64
C SER A 33 6.62 -4.45 -7.52
N MET A 34 5.52 -4.40 -8.27
CA MET A 34 4.52 -5.45 -8.36
C MET A 34 4.66 -6.10 -9.73
N VAL A 35 4.95 -7.40 -9.76
CA VAL A 35 5.32 -8.13 -10.98
C VAL A 35 4.38 -9.31 -11.19
N ILE A 36 3.75 -9.40 -12.36
CA ILE A 36 2.99 -10.59 -12.77
C ILE A 36 3.89 -11.52 -13.57
N ILE A 37 4.00 -12.78 -13.14
CA ILE A 37 4.76 -13.83 -13.79
C ILE A 37 3.82 -14.95 -14.28
N GLU A 38 4.00 -15.35 -15.54
CA GLU A 38 3.39 -16.53 -16.14
C GLU A 38 4.42 -17.18 -17.08
N ASP A 39 4.56 -18.52 -17.02
CA ASP A 39 5.53 -19.28 -17.80
C ASP A 39 6.97 -18.73 -17.74
N ASP A 40 7.43 -18.40 -16.52
CA ASP A 40 8.75 -17.81 -16.23
C ASP A 40 9.03 -16.48 -16.96
N LYS A 41 7.98 -15.76 -17.39
CA LYS A 41 8.07 -14.45 -18.04
C LYS A 41 7.28 -13.40 -17.29
N ILE A 42 7.83 -12.18 -17.27
CA ILE A 42 7.13 -10.99 -16.78
C ILE A 42 6.06 -10.60 -17.80
N GLN A 43 4.81 -10.61 -17.37
CA GLN A 43 3.65 -10.21 -18.19
C GLN A 43 3.29 -8.74 -17.96
N SER A 44 3.43 -8.28 -16.72
CA SER A 44 3.14 -6.91 -16.30
C SER A 44 4.00 -6.53 -15.11
N GLU A 45 4.38 -5.26 -15.03
CA GLU A 45 5.09 -4.70 -13.90
C GLU A 45 4.58 -3.28 -13.65
N TRP A 46 4.29 -2.97 -12.39
CA TRP A 46 3.95 -1.60 -11.97
C TRP A 46 4.56 -1.28 -10.61
N MET A 47 4.59 0.01 -10.29
CA MET A 47 5.04 0.49 -8.98
C MET A 47 3.86 0.82 -8.08
N MET A 48 4.01 0.52 -6.79
CA MET A 48 3.08 0.93 -5.74
C MET A 48 3.81 1.78 -4.71
N PHE A 49 3.24 2.94 -4.38
CA PHE A 49 3.76 3.87 -3.38
C PHE A 49 2.77 3.98 -2.23
N THR A 50 3.16 3.56 -1.03
CA THR A 50 2.30 3.59 0.14
C THR A 50 2.61 4.81 0.99
N PHE A 51 1.57 5.56 1.35
CA PHE A 51 1.68 6.72 2.23
C PHE A 51 0.91 6.51 3.52
N GLN A 52 1.39 7.13 4.60
CA GLN A 52 0.73 7.20 5.89
C GLN A 52 0.43 8.65 6.25
N ALA A 53 -0.78 8.91 6.73
CA ALA A 53 -1.21 10.20 7.25
C ALA A 53 -2.01 10.00 8.54
N THR A 54 -1.89 10.94 9.47
CA THR A 54 -2.65 10.95 10.74
C THR A 54 -3.55 12.17 10.87
N GLN A 55 -3.52 13.06 9.87
CA GLN A 55 -4.31 14.29 9.82
C GLN A 55 -5.03 14.34 8.49
N TYR A 56 -6.30 14.73 8.54
CA TYR A 56 -7.14 14.88 7.36
C TYR A 56 -8.22 15.95 7.60
N GLU A 57 -8.79 16.43 6.50
CA GLU A 57 -9.97 17.31 6.48
C GLU A 57 -11.06 16.69 5.60
N GLY A 58 -12.29 17.15 5.77
CA GLY A 58 -13.44 16.68 4.99
C GLY A 58 -14.24 15.59 5.69
N GLU A 59 -15.27 15.11 4.99
CA GLU A 59 -16.19 14.07 5.45
C GLU A 59 -16.14 12.88 4.49
N GLN A 60 -16.37 11.69 5.02
CA GLN A 60 -16.36 10.47 4.22
C GLN A 60 -17.47 10.51 3.17
N LEU A 61 -17.16 10.10 1.94
CA LEU A 61 -18.19 9.88 0.93
C LEU A 61 -19.18 8.79 1.37
N GLU A 62 -20.45 8.96 1.01
CA GLU A 62 -21.48 7.95 1.23
C GLU A 62 -21.22 6.68 0.41
N GLU A 63 -20.69 6.84 -0.81
CA GLU A 63 -20.34 5.76 -1.72
C GLU A 63 -19.01 6.08 -2.42
N SER A 64 -18.10 5.10 -2.46
CA SER A 64 -16.88 5.15 -3.25
C SER A 64 -17.08 4.30 -4.52
N PRO A 65 -16.57 4.74 -5.68
CA PRO A 65 -16.65 3.95 -6.91
C PRO A 65 -15.97 2.57 -6.81
N GLU A 66 -15.11 2.38 -5.81
CA GLU A 66 -14.33 1.15 -5.62
C GLU A 66 -14.86 0.24 -4.51
N GLY A 67 -15.89 0.66 -3.78
CA GLY A 67 -16.53 -0.16 -2.74
C GLY A 67 -16.98 0.61 -1.51
N SER A 68 -17.15 -0.11 -0.39
CA SER A 68 -17.62 0.49 0.87
C SER A 68 -16.45 0.94 1.76
N LEU A 69 -16.45 2.20 2.16
CA LEU A 69 -15.47 2.76 3.10
C LEU A 69 -15.87 2.48 4.54
N LYS A 70 -14.91 2.02 5.36
CA LYS A 70 -15.12 1.75 6.78
C LYS A 70 -13.86 2.08 7.59
N TRP A 71 -14.06 2.77 8.70
CA TRP A 71 -13.05 2.89 9.75
C TRP A 71 -12.89 1.55 10.47
N GLN A 72 -11.65 1.10 10.60
CA GLN A 72 -11.32 -0.18 11.25
C GLN A 72 -10.40 0.06 12.45
N PRO A 73 -10.61 -0.64 13.57
CA PRO A 73 -9.65 -0.66 14.68
C PRO A 73 -8.29 -1.20 14.22
N LEU A 74 -7.19 -0.57 14.66
CA LEU A 74 -5.84 -0.94 14.23
C LEU A 74 -5.49 -2.41 14.56
N ASP A 75 -5.94 -2.89 15.71
CA ASP A 75 -5.74 -4.26 16.18
C ASP A 75 -6.52 -5.31 15.37
N GLN A 76 -7.43 -4.89 14.48
CA GLN A 76 -8.20 -5.78 13.61
C GLN A 76 -7.70 -5.81 12.17
N ILE A 77 -6.80 -4.90 11.76
CA ILE A 77 -6.36 -4.75 10.37
C ILE A 77 -5.83 -6.09 9.81
N THR A 78 -4.96 -6.79 10.54
CA THR A 78 -4.33 -8.03 10.06
C THR A 78 -5.30 -9.21 9.91
N SER A 79 -6.54 -9.08 10.42
CA SER A 79 -7.59 -10.09 10.31
C SER A 79 -8.51 -9.89 9.11
N LEU A 80 -8.45 -8.73 8.45
CA LEU A 80 -9.29 -8.41 7.30
C LEU A 80 -8.86 -9.22 6.06
N PRO A 81 -9.81 -9.58 5.17
CA PRO A 81 -9.49 -10.24 3.92
C PRO A 81 -8.75 -9.26 2.99
N MET A 82 -7.47 -9.52 2.76
CA MET A 82 -6.59 -8.74 1.88
C MET A 82 -5.51 -9.63 1.25
N ALA A 83 -4.76 -9.10 0.29
CA ALA A 83 -3.64 -9.84 -0.30
C ALA A 83 -2.55 -10.10 0.76
N GLU A 84 -1.83 -11.22 0.62
CA GLU A 84 -0.83 -11.62 1.62
C GLU A 84 0.33 -10.63 1.73
N GLY A 85 0.69 -9.97 0.61
CA GLY A 85 1.70 -8.91 0.61
C GLY A 85 1.30 -7.69 1.45
N ASP A 86 0.01 -7.34 1.46
CA ASP A 86 -0.51 -6.17 2.18
C ASP A 86 -0.37 -6.33 3.69
N LYS A 87 -0.48 -7.57 4.22
CA LYS A 87 -0.32 -7.83 5.65
C LYS A 87 1.07 -7.44 6.16
N GLN A 88 2.11 -7.71 5.37
CA GLN A 88 3.49 -7.34 5.74
C GLN A 88 3.70 -5.83 5.67
N LEU A 89 3.13 -5.19 4.65
CA LEU A 89 3.12 -3.73 4.54
C LEU A 89 2.42 -3.06 5.73
N PHE A 90 1.22 -3.51 6.11
CA PHE A 90 0.50 -2.96 7.26
C PHE A 90 1.28 -3.14 8.56
N ARG A 91 1.89 -4.31 8.79
CA ARG A 91 2.77 -4.51 9.94
C ARG A 91 3.90 -3.47 9.97
N HIS A 92 4.62 -3.29 8.86
CA HIS A 92 5.69 -2.29 8.78
C HIS A 92 5.23 -0.86 9.05
N VAL A 93 4.12 -0.44 8.43
CA VAL A 93 3.60 0.93 8.55
C VAL A 93 3.10 1.22 9.97
N LEU A 94 2.63 0.20 10.70
CA LEU A 94 2.06 0.36 12.03
C LEU A 94 3.09 0.19 13.16
N GLU A 95 4.08 -0.68 13.00
CA GLU A 95 4.98 -1.09 14.08
C GLU A 95 6.40 -0.52 13.98
N HIS A 96 6.83 -0.12 12.78
CA HIS A 96 8.19 0.34 12.52
C HIS A 96 8.21 1.76 11.99
N ASP A 97 9.40 2.37 11.99
CA ASP A 97 9.67 3.64 11.33
C ASP A 97 10.45 3.45 10.02
N GLY A 98 10.48 4.49 9.18
CA GLY A 98 11.25 4.48 7.95
C GLY A 98 10.54 3.89 6.72
N LEU A 99 11.28 3.86 5.62
CA LEU A 99 10.81 3.39 4.32
C LEU A 99 11.02 1.89 4.18
N MET A 100 10.01 1.20 3.67
CA MET A 100 10.14 -0.17 3.18
C MET A 100 10.24 -0.19 1.66
N TYR A 101 11.11 -1.05 1.14
CA TYR A 101 11.27 -1.33 -0.27
C TYR A 101 10.95 -2.79 -0.52
N GLY A 102 10.50 -3.13 -1.73
CA GLY A 102 10.33 -4.54 -2.04
C GLY A 102 9.86 -4.85 -3.44
N THR A 103 9.77 -6.14 -3.70
CA THR A 103 9.20 -6.69 -4.92
C THR A 103 8.26 -7.82 -4.56
N PHE A 104 7.06 -7.81 -5.12
CA PHE A 104 6.13 -8.92 -5.05
C PHE A 104 5.95 -9.54 -6.43
N HIS A 105 6.05 -10.87 -6.50
CA HIS A 105 5.73 -11.62 -7.71
C HIS A 105 4.41 -12.35 -7.51
N TYR A 106 3.48 -12.13 -8.44
CA TYR A 106 2.16 -12.74 -8.45
C TYR A 106 1.93 -13.50 -9.75
N THR A 107 1.01 -14.45 -9.72
CA THR A 107 0.38 -15.02 -10.92
C THR A 107 -0.62 -14.05 -11.55
N PRO A 108 -1.11 -14.30 -12.78
CA PRO A 108 -2.19 -13.50 -13.38
C PRO A 108 -3.50 -13.47 -12.57
N ASP A 109 -3.74 -14.47 -11.72
CA ASP A 109 -4.87 -14.53 -10.78
C ASP A 109 -4.53 -13.97 -9.38
N PHE A 110 -3.49 -13.13 -9.28
CA PHE A 110 -3.07 -12.44 -8.05
C PHE A 110 -2.73 -13.37 -6.87
N LYS A 111 -2.26 -14.60 -7.14
CA LYS A 111 -1.68 -15.46 -6.10
C LYS A 111 -0.22 -15.11 -5.90
N LEU A 112 0.16 -14.85 -4.66
CA LEU A 112 1.53 -14.50 -4.30
C LEU A 112 2.46 -15.71 -4.54
N LEU A 113 3.47 -15.53 -5.37
CA LEU A 113 4.49 -16.53 -5.66
C LEU A 113 5.72 -16.37 -4.75
N SER A 114 6.21 -15.14 -4.64
CA SER A 114 7.37 -14.79 -3.81
C SER A 114 7.42 -13.29 -3.54
N TYR A 115 8.21 -12.89 -2.55
CA TYR A 115 8.49 -11.49 -2.28
C TYR A 115 9.92 -11.29 -1.79
N ARG A 116 10.40 -10.05 -1.90
CA ARG A 116 11.62 -9.56 -1.24
C ARG A 116 11.26 -8.24 -0.58
N LEU A 117 11.60 -8.08 0.70
CA LEU A 117 11.32 -6.88 1.48
C LEU A 117 12.61 -6.40 2.13
N ASP A 118 12.75 -5.09 2.24
CA ASP A 118 13.81 -4.39 2.93
C ASP A 118 13.17 -3.21 3.69
N PRO A 119 13.15 -3.20 5.04
CA PRO A 119 13.74 -4.22 5.91
C PRO A 119 13.01 -5.57 5.80
N ASP A 120 13.74 -6.66 5.98
CA ASP A 120 13.16 -8.01 6.01
C ASP A 120 12.42 -8.22 7.35
N PRO A 121 11.09 -8.44 7.36
CA PRO A 121 10.34 -8.62 8.60
C PRO A 121 10.70 -9.90 9.36
N SER A 122 11.42 -10.83 8.74
CA SER A 122 11.94 -12.03 9.40
C SER A 122 13.32 -11.82 10.06
N ASP A 123 13.99 -10.70 9.77
CA ASP A 123 15.29 -10.36 10.33
C ASP A 123 15.13 -9.42 11.55
N PRO A 124 15.27 -9.93 12.78
CA PRO A 124 15.09 -9.12 13.98
C PRO A 124 16.11 -7.98 14.11
N ASP A 125 17.27 -8.05 13.45
CA ASP A 125 18.33 -7.04 13.58
C ASP A 125 18.09 -5.78 12.73
N GLN A 126 17.15 -5.82 11.77
CA GLN A 126 16.82 -4.69 10.88
C GLN A 126 15.58 -3.90 11.32
N SER A 127 14.95 -4.30 12.42
CA SER A 127 13.67 -3.73 12.92
C SER A 127 13.82 -2.47 13.80
N LYS A 128 14.99 -1.82 13.80
CA LYS A 128 15.35 -0.69 14.69
C LYS A 128 15.40 0.67 14.01
#